data_AF-A0A929PP00-F1
#
_entry.id   AF-A0A929PP00-F1
#
_cell.length_a   1.000
_cell.length_b   1.000
_cell.length_c   1.000
_cell.angle_alpha   90.00
_cell.angle_beta   90.00
_cell.angle_gamma   90.00
#
_symmetry.space_group_name_H-M   'P 1'
#
loop_
_entity.id
_entity.type
_entity.pdbx_description
1 polymer ?
#
loop_
_entity_poly.entity_id
_entity_poly.type
_entity_poly.pdbx_seq_one_letter_code
_entity_poly.pdbx_strand_id
1 'polypeptide(L)'
;MSKTMIIKLNFILILPLFLFQNLKAQDKDVLADISTLYVEKLIATAKDNYPRLKAFGTQVNAAKSDLAGARASWLDPFSFQYVFRSNDANTNAVDIKTSDILNGYQFGVSINPGSLLAKPSQVKKAKEQVKLAQYNLDEYNLQLEAEVKKRYFMYLQCQKIITPVNNAFLEAENNYNIFKIKYQKAETTLEQYNNASTSYNQAYQAKIQAEINFVTAKAALEELTVKKLEEIK
;
A
#
# COMPACT_ATOMS: atom_id res chain seq x y z
N MET A 1 -86.26 -9.12 41.79
CA MET A 1 -85.32 -8.98 42.92
C MET A 1 -84.06 -9.77 42.56
N SER A 2 -82.92 -9.07 42.61
CA SER A 2 -81.52 -9.46 42.35
C SER A 2 -81.09 -10.94 42.52
N LYS A 3 -80.26 -11.44 41.58
CA LYS A 3 -78.89 -11.98 41.82
C LYS A 3 -78.34 -12.64 40.54
N THR A 4 -77.48 -11.98 39.76
CA THR A 4 -75.99 -12.08 39.74
C THR A 4 -75.42 -13.45 39.33
N MET A 5 -75.03 -13.53 38.04
CA MET A 5 -73.75 -14.00 37.46
C MET A 5 -72.95 -15.12 38.16
N ILE A 6 -72.59 -16.17 37.41
CA ILE A 6 -71.21 -16.69 37.18
C ILE A 6 -71.27 -17.57 35.92
N ILE A 7 -70.87 -17.02 34.77
CA ILE A 7 -70.50 -17.79 33.58
C ILE A 7 -68.98 -17.87 33.61
N LYS A 8 -68.43 -19.08 33.72
CA LYS A 8 -66.99 -19.32 33.61
C LYS A 8 -66.56 -19.11 32.16
N LEU A 9 -66.07 -17.91 31.87
CA LEU A 9 -65.46 -17.55 30.61
C LEU A 9 -63.99 -18.02 30.62
N ASN A 10 -63.73 -19.23 30.12
CA ASN A 10 -62.37 -19.66 29.79
C ASN A 10 -61.90 -18.91 28.55
N PHE A 11 -61.27 -17.76 28.77
CA PHE A 11 -60.58 -17.00 27.74
C PHE A 11 -59.22 -17.66 27.50
N ILE A 12 -59.17 -18.65 26.60
CA ILE A 12 -57.90 -19.17 26.08
C ILE A 12 -57.33 -18.08 25.17
N LEU A 13 -56.36 -17.37 25.71
CA LEU A 13 -55.57 -16.35 25.06
C LEU A 13 -54.72 -17.01 23.96
N ILE A 14 -55.22 -17.04 22.72
CA ILE A 14 -54.43 -17.40 21.55
C ILE A 14 -53.55 -16.20 21.23
N LEU A 15 -52.35 -16.21 21.80
CA LEU A 15 -51.24 -15.36 21.42
C LEU A 15 -50.86 -15.72 19.97
N PRO A 16 -50.94 -14.83 18.97
CA PRO A 16 -50.29 -15.11 17.71
C PRO A 16 -48.79 -14.98 18.00
N LEU A 17 -48.13 -16.13 18.11
CA LEU A 17 -46.68 -16.21 17.99
C LEU A 17 -46.36 -15.60 16.62
N PHE A 18 -45.89 -14.36 16.62
CA PHE A 18 -45.18 -13.79 15.49
C PHE A 18 -44.00 -14.74 15.24
N LEU A 19 -44.19 -15.64 14.28
CA LEU A 19 -43.10 -16.31 13.60
C LEU A 19 -42.32 -15.18 12.93
N PHE A 20 -41.35 -14.63 13.65
CA PHE A 20 -40.18 -14.02 13.05
C PHE A 20 -39.51 -15.15 12.26
N GLN A 21 -40.02 -15.39 11.05
CA GLN A 21 -39.23 -16.01 10.01
C GLN A 21 -38.01 -15.10 9.90
N ASN A 22 -36.87 -15.60 10.37
CA ASN A 22 -35.58 -15.09 9.94
C ASN A 22 -35.52 -15.35 8.45
N LEU A 23 -36.17 -14.49 7.67
CA LEU A 23 -35.78 -14.17 6.31
C LEU A 23 -34.35 -13.67 6.46
N LYS A 24 -33.38 -14.61 6.46
CA LYS A 24 -32.08 -14.31 5.90
C LYS A 24 -32.40 -14.01 4.44
N ALA A 25 -32.67 -12.73 4.17
CA ALA A 25 -32.62 -12.20 2.84
C ALA A 25 -31.36 -12.77 2.21
N GLN A 26 -31.48 -13.34 1.02
CA GLN A 26 -30.34 -13.68 0.19
C GLN A 26 -29.64 -12.38 -0.19
N ASP A 27 -28.87 -11.84 0.75
CA ASP A 27 -27.85 -10.88 0.44
C ASP A 27 -26.77 -11.71 -0.25
N LYS A 28 -26.81 -11.74 -1.58
CA LYS A 28 -25.60 -11.92 -2.39
C LYS A 28 -24.71 -10.71 -2.11
N ASP A 29 -24.24 -10.62 -0.89
CA ASP A 29 -23.47 -9.50 -0.40
C ASP A 29 -22.07 -9.64 -1.00
N VAL A 30 -21.63 -8.61 -1.72
CA VAL A 30 -20.27 -8.53 -2.26
C VAL A 30 -19.25 -8.66 -1.13
N LEU A 31 -19.65 -8.33 0.11
CA LEU A 31 -18.84 -8.44 1.31
C LEU A 31 -18.67 -9.87 1.83
N ALA A 32 -19.57 -10.80 1.49
CA ALA A 32 -19.50 -12.19 1.97
C ALA A 32 -18.41 -13.03 1.28
N ASP A 33 -17.89 -12.57 0.14
CA ASP A 33 -16.90 -13.28 -0.68
C ASP A 33 -15.45 -12.79 -0.43
N ILE A 34 -15.25 -11.90 0.53
CA ILE A 34 -13.92 -11.41 0.91
C ILE A 34 -13.22 -12.48 1.75
N SER A 35 -12.32 -13.24 1.13
CA SER A 35 -11.47 -14.16 1.88
C SER A 35 -10.33 -13.42 2.56
N THR A 36 -10.42 -13.28 3.88
CA THR A 36 -9.40 -12.63 4.71
C THR A 36 -8.02 -13.29 4.55
N LEU A 37 -8.00 -14.62 4.44
CA LEU A 37 -6.79 -15.40 4.24
C LEU A 37 -6.07 -15.05 2.92
N TYR A 38 -6.82 -14.83 1.84
CA TYR A 38 -6.21 -14.46 0.56
C TYR A 38 -5.64 -13.04 0.60
N VAL A 39 -6.35 -12.11 1.25
CA VAL A 39 -5.87 -10.74 1.46
C VAL A 39 -4.56 -10.74 2.22
N GLU A 40 -4.43 -11.55 3.27
CA GLU A 40 -3.19 -11.69 4.03
C GLU A 40 -2.04 -12.24 3.17
N LYS A 41 -2.30 -13.24 2.32
CA LYS A 41 -1.30 -13.74 1.35
C LYS A 41 -0.84 -12.67 0.36
N LEU A 42 -1.77 -11.86 -0.14
CA LEU A 42 -1.45 -10.73 -1.03
C LEU A 42 -0.57 -9.70 -0.33
N ILE A 43 -0.90 -9.35 0.91
CA ILE A 43 -0.11 -8.42 1.73
C ILE A 43 1.30 -8.97 1.97
N ALA A 44 1.42 -10.25 2.33
CA ALA A 44 2.71 -10.89 2.55
C ALA A 44 3.56 -10.89 1.26
N THR A 45 2.95 -11.23 0.13
CA THR A 45 3.63 -11.23 -1.18
C THR A 45 4.08 -9.84 -1.59
N ALA A 46 3.25 -8.82 -1.37
CA ALA A 46 3.59 -7.42 -1.64
C ALA A 46 4.74 -6.95 -0.74
N LYS A 47 4.70 -7.24 0.57
CA LYS A 47 5.79 -6.87 1.49
C LYS A 47 7.13 -7.50 1.09
N ASP A 48 7.12 -8.75 0.63
CA ASP A 48 8.35 -9.45 0.22
C ASP A 48 8.93 -8.90 -1.11
N ASN A 49 8.08 -8.54 -2.06
CA ASN A 49 8.51 -8.25 -3.42
C ASN A 49 8.59 -6.76 -3.76
N TYR A 50 7.86 -5.88 -3.06
CA TYR A 50 7.73 -4.47 -3.46
C TYR A 50 9.04 -3.67 -3.25
N PRO A 51 9.63 -3.09 -4.33
CA PRO A 51 10.94 -2.45 -4.25
C PRO A 51 11.03 -1.26 -3.29
N ARG A 52 9.95 -0.48 -3.16
CA ARG A 52 9.94 0.69 -2.27
C ARG A 52 10.08 0.30 -0.80
N LEU A 53 9.52 -0.84 -0.39
CA LEU A 53 9.69 -1.34 0.98
C LEU A 53 11.16 -1.69 1.26
N LYS A 54 11.84 -2.31 0.28
CA LYS A 54 13.28 -2.59 0.34
C LYS A 54 14.09 -1.30 0.47
N ALA A 55 13.71 -0.23 -0.23
CA ALA A 55 14.37 1.07 -0.11
C ALA A 55 14.29 1.65 1.31
N PHE A 56 13.12 1.59 1.96
CA PHE A 56 12.98 1.99 3.37
C PHE A 56 13.80 1.12 4.32
N GLY A 57 13.86 -0.20 4.08
CA GLY A 57 14.74 -1.11 4.83
C GLY A 57 16.22 -0.71 4.70
N THR A 58 16.67 -0.38 3.49
CA THR A 58 18.03 0.13 3.25
C THR A 58 18.27 1.47 3.94
N GLN A 59 17.28 2.37 4.00
CA GLN A 59 17.39 3.64 4.71
C GLN A 59 17.57 3.44 6.23
N VAL A 60 16.88 2.47 6.82
CA VAL A 60 17.10 2.08 8.23
C VAL A 60 18.52 1.57 8.43
N ASN A 61 19.02 0.73 7.51
CA ASN A 61 20.38 0.21 7.59
C ASN A 61 21.43 1.32 7.44
N ALA A 62 21.22 2.27 6.53
CA ALA A 62 22.08 3.44 6.37
C ALA A 62 22.14 4.27 7.66
N ALA A 63 20.98 4.59 8.26
CA ALA A 63 20.94 5.31 9.53
C ALA A 63 21.63 4.55 10.68
N LYS A 64 21.54 3.22 10.71
CA LYS A 64 22.26 2.39 11.69
C LYS A 64 23.77 2.45 11.47
N SER A 65 24.23 2.41 10.22
CA SER A 65 25.64 2.59 9.87
C SER A 65 26.14 3.98 10.25
N ASP A 66 25.35 5.03 10.04
CA ASP A 66 25.68 6.40 10.45
C ASP A 66 25.79 6.51 11.98
N LEU A 67 24.90 5.85 12.73
CA LEU A 67 25.00 5.78 14.19
C LEU A 67 26.26 5.03 14.64
N ALA A 68 26.62 3.94 13.96
CA ALA A 68 27.86 3.22 14.24
C ALA A 68 29.09 4.10 13.95
N GLY A 69 29.09 4.83 12.83
CA GLY A 69 30.11 5.82 12.50
C GLY A 69 30.20 6.94 13.52
N ALA A 70 29.07 7.51 13.95
CA ALA A 70 29.03 8.54 14.99
C ALA A 70 29.58 8.04 16.34
N ARG A 71 29.36 6.76 16.67
CA ARG A 71 29.97 6.14 17.86
C ARG A 71 31.47 5.91 17.68
N ALA A 72 31.90 5.38 16.54
CA ALA A 72 33.32 5.20 16.22
C ALA A 72 34.08 6.54 16.22
N SER A 73 33.39 7.62 15.86
CA SER A 73 33.94 8.98 15.85
C SER A 73 34.41 9.49 17.22
N TRP A 74 34.05 8.80 18.31
CA TRP A 74 34.65 9.04 19.63
C TRP A 74 36.15 8.72 19.66
N LEU A 75 36.64 7.93 18.72
CA LEU A 75 38.05 7.59 18.56
C LEU A 75 38.80 8.61 17.68
N ASP A 76 38.10 9.48 16.94
CA ASP A 76 38.71 10.51 16.07
C ASP A 76 39.73 11.42 16.77
N PRO A 77 39.57 11.81 18.05
CA PRO A 77 40.57 12.62 18.76
C PRO A 77 41.88 11.88 19.01
N PHE A 78 41.99 10.60 18.67
CA PHE A 78 43.22 9.83 18.73
C PHE A 78 43.77 9.63 17.32
N SER A 79 44.49 10.63 16.81
CA SER A 79 45.23 10.53 15.55
C SER A 79 46.69 10.14 15.83
N PHE A 80 47.18 9.07 15.20
CA PHE A 80 48.61 8.75 15.19
C PHE A 80 49.24 9.29 13.91
N GLN A 81 50.11 10.29 14.03
CA GLN A 81 50.85 10.82 12.88
C GLN A 81 52.32 10.39 12.96
N TYR A 82 52.79 9.75 11.90
CA TYR A 82 54.20 9.42 11.68
C TYR A 82 54.71 10.21 10.48
N VAL A 83 55.71 11.05 10.69
CA VAL A 83 56.34 11.84 9.63
C VAL A 83 57.82 11.49 9.57
N PHE A 84 58.27 10.98 8.42
CA PHE A 84 59.68 10.77 8.11
C PHE A 84 60.14 11.91 7.19
N ARG A 85 61.14 12.68 7.63
CA ARG A 85 61.79 13.71 6.81
C ARG A 85 63.19 13.23 6.45
N SER A 86 63.48 13.15 5.15
CA SER A 86 64.85 12.94 4.64
C SER A 86 65.29 14.25 3.98
N ASN A 87 66.28 14.93 4.57
CA ASN A 87 66.96 16.01 3.87
C ASN A 87 67.94 15.39 2.88
N ASP A 88 67.55 15.29 1.60
CA ASP A 88 68.54 15.19 0.53
C ASP A 88 69.16 16.59 0.37
N ALA A 89 70.26 16.80 1.09
CA ALA A 89 71.09 17.97 0.92
C ALA A 89 71.77 17.88 -0.45
N ASN A 90 71.14 18.42 -1.51
CA ASN A 90 71.93 18.88 -2.64
C ASN A 90 71.38 20.11 -3.36
N THR A 91 72.21 21.14 -3.24
CA THR A 91 72.38 22.32 -4.09
C THR A 91 71.41 23.52 -3.93
N ASN A 92 72.01 24.59 -3.39
CA ASN A 92 71.73 26.02 -3.62
C ASN A 92 70.79 26.75 -2.64
N ALA A 93 71.16 26.79 -1.36
CA ALA A 93 70.96 27.99 -0.55
C ALA A 93 72.04 28.08 0.53
N VAL A 94 72.95 29.04 0.35
CA VAL A 94 73.98 29.45 1.32
C VAL A 94 73.34 30.41 2.31
N ASP A 95 73.04 29.95 3.53
CA ASP A 95 73.25 30.72 4.76
C ASP A 95 73.18 29.79 5.98
N ILE A 96 74.35 29.34 6.44
CA ILE A 96 74.50 28.53 7.65
C ILE A 96 74.80 29.49 8.80
N LYS A 97 73.73 30.02 9.41
CA LYS A 97 73.74 30.39 10.83
C LYS A 97 72.44 29.96 11.48
N THR A 98 72.51 28.80 12.13
CA THR A 98 71.61 28.27 13.18
C THR A 98 70.65 27.17 12.73
N SER A 99 71.03 25.93 13.10
CA SER A 99 70.16 24.77 13.38
C SER A 99 69.39 24.15 12.20
N ASP A 100 70.11 23.39 11.36
CA ASP A 100 69.50 22.49 10.37
C ASP A 100 69.72 20.99 10.74
N ILE A 101 69.65 20.69 12.05
CA ILE A 101 69.95 19.37 12.65
C ILE A 101 68.67 18.63 13.09
N LEU A 102 67.53 18.88 12.44
CA LEU A 102 66.26 18.18 12.74
C LEU A 102 65.92 17.14 11.66
N ASN A 103 66.88 16.25 11.37
CA ASN A 103 66.57 14.95 10.78
C ASN A 103 66.14 14.02 11.91
N GLY A 104 64.87 13.61 11.93
CA GLY A 104 64.37 12.76 13.00
C GLY A 104 62.95 12.25 12.77
N TYR A 105 62.63 11.14 13.44
CA TYR A 105 61.29 10.59 13.52
C TYR A 105 60.42 11.50 14.39
N GLN A 106 59.35 12.06 13.82
CA GLN A 106 58.38 12.85 14.57
C GLN A 106 57.12 12.01 14.80
N PHE A 107 56.80 11.79 16.07
CA PHE A 107 55.56 11.16 16.51
C PHE A 107 54.68 12.24 17.14
N GLY A 108 53.49 12.44 16.59
CA GLY A 108 52.51 13.38 17.10
C GLY A 108 51.23 12.69 17.53
N VAL A 109 50.79 12.92 18.76
CA VAL A 109 49.42 12.64 19.21
C VAL A 109 48.72 13.99 19.35
N SER A 110 47.67 14.21 18.55
CA SER A 110 46.85 15.42 18.64
C SER A 110 45.52 15.07 19.28
N ILE A 111 45.07 15.88 20.25
CA ILE A 111 43.75 15.74 20.88
C ILE A 111 42.98 17.02 20.63
N ASN A 112 41.76 16.91 20.10
CA ASN A 112 40.86 18.05 19.91
C ASN A 112 39.74 18.04 20.97
N PRO A 113 39.83 18.84 22.05
CA PRO A 113 38.83 18.84 23.12
C PRO A 113 37.47 19.42 22.68
N GLY A 114 37.45 20.31 21.68
CA GLY A 114 36.22 20.90 21.15
C GLY A 114 35.36 19.87 20.40
N SER A 115 35.99 18.94 19.68
CA SER A 115 35.26 17.86 19.01
C SER A 115 34.65 16.87 20.01
N LEU A 116 35.31 16.64 21.15
CA LEU A 116 34.86 15.72 22.21
C LEU A 116 33.55 16.18 22.87
N LEU A 117 33.39 17.49 23.10
CA LEU A 117 32.18 18.07 23.71
C LEU A 117 30.95 17.95 22.80
N ALA A 118 31.14 17.90 21.47
CA ALA A 118 30.04 17.79 20.51
C ALA A 118 29.60 16.35 20.24
N LYS A 119 30.46 15.34 20.50
CA LYS A 119 30.18 13.92 20.18
C LYS A 119 28.91 13.34 20.84
N PRO A 120 28.59 13.60 22.14
CA PRO A 120 27.36 13.08 22.74
C PRO A 120 26.09 13.54 22.01
N SER A 121 26.06 14.82 21.61
CA SER A 121 24.93 15.40 20.87
C SER A 121 24.80 14.76 19.48
N GLN A 122 25.92 14.53 18.79
CA GLN A 122 25.95 13.86 17.48
C GLN A 122 25.44 12.41 17.56
N VAL A 123 25.87 11.64 18.57
CA VAL A 123 25.37 10.27 18.79
C VAL A 123 23.87 10.27 19.12
N LYS A 124 23.40 11.22 19.94
CA LYS A 124 21.97 11.35 20.24
C LYS A 124 21.17 11.66 18.98
N LYS A 125 21.65 12.59 18.13
CA LYS A 125 21.04 12.92 16.84
C LYS A 125 20.95 11.69 15.92
N ALA A 126 22.06 10.95 15.76
CA ALA A 126 22.08 9.74 14.93
C ALA A 126 21.13 8.66 15.46
N LYS A 127 20.97 8.53 16.79
CA LYS A 127 20.02 7.61 17.40
C LYS A 127 18.57 7.98 17.07
N GLU A 128 18.23 9.26 17.13
CA GLU A 128 16.89 9.73 16.75
C GLU A 128 16.65 9.57 15.23
N GLN A 129 17.69 9.72 14.40
CA GLN A 129 17.59 9.44 12.95
C GLN A 129 17.30 7.97 12.65
N VAL A 130 17.89 7.02 13.38
CA VAL A 130 17.55 5.59 13.26
C VAL A 130 16.09 5.34 13.61
N LYS A 131 15.59 5.94 14.71
CA LYS A 131 14.19 5.80 15.10
C LYS A 131 13.25 6.38 14.05
N LEU A 132 13.57 7.57 13.52
CA LEU A 132 12.79 8.20 12.46
C LEU A 132 12.72 7.30 11.22
N ALA A 133 13.85 6.73 10.79
CA ALA A 133 13.87 5.80 9.66
C ALA A 133 13.02 4.55 9.93
N GLN A 134 13.04 4.04 11.16
CA GLN A 134 12.20 2.90 11.56
C GLN A 134 10.71 3.27 11.53
N TYR A 135 10.32 4.41 12.08
CA TYR A 135 8.93 4.87 12.02
C TYR A 135 8.45 5.08 10.59
N ASN A 136 9.29 5.61 9.70
CA ASN A 136 8.95 5.73 8.28
C ASN A 136 8.73 4.37 7.62
N LEU A 137 9.55 3.36 7.96
CA LEU A 137 9.37 1.99 7.48
C LEU A 137 8.07 1.38 8.00
N ASP A 138 7.76 1.57 9.29
CA ASP A 138 6.56 1.04 9.92
C ASP A 138 5.29 1.71 9.36
N GLU A 139 5.32 3.03 9.20
CA GLU A 139 4.25 3.79 8.53
C GLU A 139 4.04 3.28 7.10
N TYR A 140 5.12 3.10 6.35
CA TYR A 140 5.03 2.63 4.98
C TYR A 140 4.49 1.19 4.88
N ASN A 141 4.80 0.32 5.86
CA ASN A 141 4.20 -1.01 5.95
C ASN A 141 2.68 -0.96 6.11
N LEU A 142 2.18 -0.05 6.96
CA LEU A 142 0.74 0.15 7.16
C LEU A 142 0.07 0.72 5.90
N GLN A 143 0.72 1.68 5.24
CA GLN A 143 0.23 2.25 3.98
C GLN A 143 0.17 1.20 2.87
N LEU A 144 1.22 0.38 2.71
CA LEU A 144 1.25 -0.70 1.73
C LEU A 144 0.13 -1.71 1.98
N GLU A 145 -0.10 -2.08 3.24
CA GLU A 145 -1.20 -2.97 3.59
C GLU A 145 -2.58 -2.38 3.26
N ALA A 146 -2.81 -1.11 3.57
CA ALA A 146 -4.06 -0.43 3.24
C ALA A 146 -4.28 -0.36 1.71
N GLU A 147 -3.22 -0.06 0.96
CA GLU A 147 -3.28 0.00 -0.51
C GLU A 147 -3.55 -1.37 -1.14
N VAL A 148 -2.93 -2.45 -0.65
CA VAL A 148 -3.23 -3.81 -1.13
C VAL A 148 -4.70 -4.14 -0.91
N LYS A 149 -5.23 -3.89 0.30
CA LYS A 149 -6.65 -4.12 0.62
C LYS A 149 -7.58 -3.33 -0.30
N LYS A 150 -7.32 -2.04 -0.46
CA LYS A 150 -8.09 -1.14 -1.33
C LYS A 150 -8.11 -1.61 -2.79
N ARG A 151 -6.95 -1.96 -3.35
CA ARG A 151 -6.86 -2.44 -4.73
C ARG A 151 -7.53 -3.80 -4.90
N TYR A 152 -7.42 -4.69 -3.91
CA TYR A 152 -8.13 -5.96 -3.91
C TYR A 152 -9.66 -5.78 -3.89
N PHE A 153 -10.19 -4.90 -3.05
CA PHE A 153 -11.63 -4.63 -3.03
C PHE A 153 -12.13 -4.01 -4.32
N MET A 154 -11.35 -3.12 -4.94
CA MET A 154 -11.66 -2.57 -6.27
C MET A 154 -11.69 -3.68 -7.33
N TYR A 155 -10.70 -4.57 -7.32
CA TYR A 155 -10.66 -5.72 -8.22
C TYR A 155 -11.89 -6.62 -8.05
N LEU A 156 -12.24 -6.98 -6.81
CA LEU A 156 -13.42 -7.80 -6.51
C LEU A 156 -14.70 -7.11 -6.97
N GLN A 157 -14.85 -5.81 -6.70
CA GLN A 157 -15.99 -5.02 -7.15
C GLN A 157 -16.13 -5.08 -8.67
N CYS A 158 -15.06 -4.78 -9.41
CA CYS A 158 -15.08 -4.82 -10.87
C CYS A 158 -15.42 -6.23 -11.39
N GLN A 159 -14.86 -7.27 -10.78
CA GLN A 159 -15.17 -8.66 -11.12
C GLN A 159 -16.67 -8.97 -10.98
N LYS A 160 -17.30 -8.51 -9.89
CA LYS A 160 -18.73 -8.74 -9.63
C LYS A 160 -19.64 -7.92 -10.56
N ILE A 161 -19.19 -6.79 -11.08
CA ILE A 161 -19.97 -5.92 -11.99
C ILE A 161 -20.06 -6.48 -13.42
N ILE A 162 -19.10 -7.32 -13.85
CA ILE A 162 -19.08 -7.87 -15.22
C ILE A 162 -20.37 -8.62 -15.56
N THR A 163 -20.85 -9.50 -14.67
CA THR A 163 -22.03 -10.32 -14.97
C THR A 163 -23.32 -9.48 -15.12
N PRO A 164 -23.68 -8.59 -14.17
CA PRO A 164 -24.84 -7.70 -14.33
C PRO A 164 -24.78 -6.84 -15.61
N VAL A 165 -23.62 -6.25 -15.91
CA VAL A 165 -23.48 -5.38 -17.08
C VAL A 165 -23.59 -6.18 -18.38
N ASN A 166 -23.04 -7.39 -18.43
CA ASN A 166 -23.20 -8.25 -19.60
C ASN A 166 -24.67 -8.68 -19.80
N ASN A 167 -25.40 -8.96 -18.72
CA ASN A 167 -26.83 -9.26 -18.81
C ASN A 167 -27.63 -8.06 -19.34
N ALA A 168 -27.36 -6.85 -18.85
CA ALA A 168 -28.00 -5.63 -19.33
C ALA A 168 -27.69 -5.35 -20.82
N PHE A 169 -26.46 -5.62 -21.25
CA PHE A 169 -26.08 -5.55 -22.66
C PHE A 169 -26.89 -6.53 -23.52
N LEU A 170 -26.99 -7.80 -23.12
CA LEU A 170 -27.76 -8.81 -23.86
C LEU A 170 -29.25 -8.47 -23.93
N GLU A 171 -29.83 -7.93 -22.85
CA GLU A 171 -31.21 -7.47 -22.85
C GLU A 171 -31.42 -6.28 -23.81
N ALA A 172 -30.54 -5.28 -23.77
CA ALA A 172 -30.61 -4.12 -24.65
C ALA A 172 -30.39 -4.50 -26.13
N GLU A 173 -29.48 -5.44 -26.41
CA GLU A 173 -29.24 -5.99 -27.75
C GLU A 173 -30.48 -6.71 -28.29
N ASN A 174 -31.09 -7.59 -27.49
CA ASN A 174 -32.31 -8.28 -27.87
C ASN A 174 -33.44 -7.29 -28.15
N ASN A 175 -33.62 -6.29 -27.28
CA ASN A 175 -34.64 -5.26 -27.45
C ASN A 175 -34.41 -4.42 -28.73
N TYR A 176 -33.17 -4.01 -28.99
CA TYR A 176 -32.79 -3.30 -30.21
C TYR A 176 -33.11 -4.13 -31.46
N ASN A 177 -32.78 -5.42 -31.46
CA ASN A 177 -33.07 -6.31 -32.58
C ASN A 177 -34.58 -6.47 -32.83
N ILE A 178 -35.39 -6.56 -31.78
CA ILE A 178 -36.86 -6.60 -31.89
C ILE A 178 -37.38 -5.31 -32.54
N PHE A 179 -36.97 -4.14 -32.03
CA PHE A 179 -37.44 -2.86 -32.58
C PHE A 179 -36.92 -2.58 -33.99
N LYS A 180 -35.72 -3.04 -34.32
CA LYS A 180 -35.18 -2.99 -35.69
C LYS A 180 -36.06 -3.76 -36.67
N ILE A 181 -36.46 -4.98 -36.34
CA ILE A 181 -37.33 -5.80 -37.19
C ILE A 181 -38.73 -5.17 -37.30
N LYS A 182 -39.32 -4.74 -36.18
CA LYS A 182 -40.63 -4.06 -36.18
C LYS A 182 -40.61 -2.79 -37.03
N TYR A 183 -39.53 -2.01 -36.97
CA TYR A 183 -39.38 -0.79 -37.77
C TYR A 183 -39.27 -1.10 -39.25
N GLN A 184 -38.49 -2.13 -39.63
CA GLN A 184 -38.41 -2.61 -41.01
C GLN A 184 -39.76 -3.07 -41.58
N LYS A 185 -40.66 -3.55 -40.72
CA LYS A 185 -42.02 -3.94 -41.07
C LYS A 185 -43.06 -2.81 -40.92
N ALA A 186 -42.62 -1.60 -40.58
CA ALA A 186 -43.48 -0.45 -40.28
C ALA A 186 -44.49 -0.70 -39.11
N GLU A 187 -44.14 -1.57 -38.16
CA GLU A 187 -44.95 -1.94 -36.99
C GLU A 187 -44.61 -1.09 -35.73
N THR A 188 -43.69 -0.14 -35.83
CA THR A 188 -43.24 0.72 -34.71
C THR A 188 -42.80 2.09 -35.24
N THR A 189 -42.65 3.09 -34.35
CA THR A 189 -42.23 4.44 -34.74
C THR A 189 -40.71 4.59 -34.79
N LEU A 190 -40.22 5.58 -35.54
CA LEU A 190 -38.81 5.95 -35.56
C LEU A 190 -38.28 6.33 -34.16
N GLU A 191 -39.11 6.98 -33.35
CA GLU A 191 -38.78 7.35 -31.97
C GLU A 191 -38.49 6.11 -31.10
N GLN A 192 -39.35 5.09 -31.16
CA GLN A 192 -39.18 3.84 -30.40
C GLN A 192 -37.90 3.10 -30.84
N TYR A 193 -37.62 3.05 -32.14
CA TYR A 193 -36.37 2.49 -32.67
C TYR A 193 -35.13 3.27 -32.17
N ASN A 194 -35.16 4.61 -32.21
CA ASN A 194 -34.05 5.44 -31.74
C ASN A 194 -33.80 5.29 -30.24
N ASN A 195 -34.87 5.15 -29.43
CA ASN A 195 -34.76 4.88 -28.00
C ASN A 195 -34.09 3.53 -27.72
N ALA A 196 -34.48 2.47 -28.44
CA ALA A 196 -33.85 1.16 -28.32
C ALA A 196 -32.38 1.17 -28.77
N SER A 197 -32.07 1.86 -29.88
CA SER A 197 -30.70 2.07 -30.36
C SER A 197 -29.83 2.82 -29.34
N THR A 198 -30.36 3.87 -28.73
CA THR A 198 -29.66 4.64 -27.69
C THR A 198 -29.37 3.78 -26.46
N SER A 199 -30.37 3.01 -25.99
CA SER A 199 -30.21 2.09 -24.86
C SER A 199 -29.16 1.01 -25.13
N TYR A 200 -29.16 0.41 -26.33
CA TYR A 200 -28.14 -0.54 -26.75
C TYR A 200 -26.73 0.07 -26.72
N ASN A 201 -26.56 1.25 -27.32
CA ASN A 201 -25.25 1.92 -27.34
C ASN A 201 -24.75 2.26 -25.93
N GLN A 202 -25.63 2.69 -25.03
CA GLN A 202 -25.28 2.96 -23.63
C GLN A 202 -24.87 1.70 -22.89
N ALA A 203 -25.62 0.59 -23.03
CA ALA A 203 -25.29 -0.68 -22.41
C ALA A 203 -23.96 -1.26 -22.95
N TYR A 204 -23.69 -1.10 -24.24
CA TYR A 204 -22.44 -1.50 -24.86
C TYR A 204 -21.24 -0.70 -24.33
N GLN A 205 -21.38 0.63 -24.19
CA GLN A 205 -20.34 1.47 -23.58
C GLN A 205 -20.09 1.09 -22.11
N ALA A 206 -21.16 0.83 -21.35
CA ALA A 206 -21.05 0.39 -19.96
C ALA A 206 -20.30 -0.95 -19.83
N LYS A 207 -20.54 -1.89 -20.75
CA LYS A 207 -19.81 -3.17 -20.82
C LYS A 207 -18.32 -2.96 -21.05
N ILE A 208 -17.96 -2.18 -22.07
CA ILE A 208 -16.55 -1.89 -22.38
C ILE A 208 -15.87 -1.25 -21.15
N GLN A 209 -16.53 -0.28 -20.52
CA GLN A 209 -15.96 0.38 -19.35
C GLN A 209 -15.76 -0.59 -18.18
N ALA A 210 -16.71 -1.49 -17.92
CA ALA A 210 -16.59 -2.50 -16.88
C ALA A 210 -15.43 -3.47 -17.14
N GLU A 211 -15.24 -3.91 -18.39
CA GLU A 211 -14.13 -4.78 -18.80
C GLU A 211 -12.77 -4.07 -18.62
N ILE A 212 -12.65 -2.82 -19.05
CA ILE A 212 -11.42 -2.02 -18.87
C ILE A 212 -11.12 -1.81 -17.39
N ASN A 213 -12.15 -1.46 -16.60
CA ASN A 213 -11.99 -1.27 -15.16
C ASN A 213 -11.50 -2.54 -14.47
N PHE A 214 -12.03 -3.71 -14.84
CA PHE A 214 -11.60 -4.99 -14.31
C PHE A 214 -10.12 -5.28 -14.62
N VAL A 215 -9.70 -5.14 -15.87
CA VAL A 215 -8.30 -5.39 -16.26
C VAL A 215 -7.36 -4.37 -15.61
N THR A 216 -7.77 -3.10 -15.51
CA THR A 216 -7.00 -2.04 -14.84
C THR A 216 -6.86 -2.31 -13.34
N ALA A 217 -7.94 -2.69 -12.67
CA ALA A 217 -7.92 -3.03 -11.25
C ALA A 217 -7.04 -4.24 -10.96
N LYS A 218 -7.06 -5.24 -11.85
CA LYS A 218 -6.16 -6.40 -11.79
C LYS A 218 -4.69 -5.97 -11.92
N ALA A 219 -4.34 -5.23 -12.98
CA ALA A 219 -2.98 -4.76 -13.21
C ALA A 219 -2.47 -3.89 -12.05
N ALA A 220 -3.32 -3.03 -11.49
CA ALA A 220 -2.98 -2.21 -10.33
C ALA A 220 -2.69 -3.07 -9.08
N LEU A 221 -3.41 -4.17 -8.85
CA LEU A 221 -3.10 -5.07 -7.74
C LEU A 221 -1.79 -5.82 -7.99
N GLU A 222 -1.57 -6.30 -9.20
CA GLU A 222 -0.34 -7.01 -9.62
C GLU A 222 0.91 -6.12 -9.55
N GLU A 223 0.77 -4.82 -9.74
CA GLU A 223 1.84 -3.84 -9.56
C GLU A 223 2.41 -3.87 -8.12
N LEU A 224 1.53 -4.04 -7.11
CA LEU A 224 1.97 -4.08 -5.70
C LEU A 224 2.59 -5.43 -5.33
N THR A 225 2.06 -6.53 -5.86
CA THR A 225 2.57 -7.88 -5.57
C THR A 225 3.79 -8.23 -6.41
N VAL A 226 4.01 -7.54 -7.54
CA VAL A 226 5.07 -7.80 -8.54
C VAL A 226 4.98 -9.22 -9.14
N LYS A 227 3.88 -9.93 -8.85
CA LYS A 227 3.56 -11.28 -9.31
C LYS A 227 2.13 -11.30 -9.77
N LYS A 228 1.86 -12.15 -10.77
CA LYS A 228 0.52 -12.33 -11.30
C LYS A 228 -0.40 -12.95 -10.25
N LEU A 229 -1.68 -12.57 -10.23
CA LEU A 229 -2.62 -13.09 -9.24
C LEU A 229 -2.81 -14.61 -9.36
N GLU A 230 -2.65 -15.17 -10.56
CA GLU A 230 -2.77 -16.62 -10.80
C GLU A 230 -1.66 -17.45 -10.12
N GLU A 231 -0.53 -16.81 -9.84
CA GLU A 231 0.63 -17.44 -9.19
C GLU A 231 0.50 -17.44 -7.65
N ILE A 232 -0.40 -16.63 -7.11
CA ILE A 232 -0.67 -16.48 -5.68
C ILE A 232 -1.91 -17.33 -5.36
N LYS A 233 -1.72 -18.58 -4.91
CA LYS A 233 -2.79 -19.49 -4.48
C LYS A 233 -2.84 -19.64 -2.97
#